data_AF-A0AAV2H7K3-F1
#
_entry.id   AF-A0AAV2H7K3-F1
#
_cell.length_a   1.000
_cell.length_b   1.000
_cell.length_c   1.000
_cell.angle_alpha   90.00
_cell.angle_beta   90.00
_cell.angle_gamma   90.00
#
_symmetry.space_group_name_H-M   'P 1'
#
loop_
_entity.id
_entity.type
_entity.pdbx_description
1 polymer ?
#
loop_
_entity_poly.entity_id
_entity_poly.type
_entity_poly.pdbx_seq_one_letter_code
_entity_poly.pdbx_strand_id
1 'polypeptide(L)'
;MTSFEFYFMTPFAPSCQMCYLLDEMHFRLALKYPDDPLCDGKDFVVEIWTDLYHKENNEGEWHGVPMNFISTERLVDTKSRVSYYGADLIITCVGCYSFTYRARHKTEEEFTWAEWIGINGRLEVRRQTDHLTTYIQEPITIKITHNIYIGNYSAATEAHLNGFDALLNVSDDAPVYAKQLSRPIILKKLPISFGVDNVISETSLLEAVFWLRAMSDLCTKIMVASRDGHGRAGSILIAFIFAMNPNLTFEEAYKFVNDRHFVYPHKGLQDALTRLYLRE
;
A
#
# COMPACT_ATOMS: atom_id res chain seq x y z
N MET A 1 -18.36 31.96 10.74
CA MET A 1 -17.02 31.43 10.43
C MET A 1 -16.40 31.03 11.73
N THR A 2 -16.24 29.73 11.94
CA THR A 2 -15.54 29.23 13.12
C THR A 2 -14.06 29.44 12.85
N SER A 3 -13.45 30.46 13.47
CA SER A 3 -12.02 30.70 13.25
C SER A 3 -11.20 29.62 13.93
N PHE A 4 -10.29 29.00 13.18
CA PHE A 4 -9.30 28.07 13.70
C PHE A 4 -7.94 28.37 13.06
N GLU A 5 -6.88 27.90 13.69
CA GLU A 5 -5.52 27.94 13.17
C GLU A 5 -4.86 26.56 13.26
N PHE A 6 -3.96 26.28 12.32
CA PHE A 6 -3.12 25.09 12.37
C PHE A 6 -2.04 25.32 13.42
N TYR A 7 -2.15 24.60 14.54
CA TYR A 7 -1.29 24.79 15.70
C TYR A 7 -0.03 23.92 15.64
N PHE A 8 -0.17 22.71 15.11
CA PHE A 8 0.93 21.75 14.97
C PHE A 8 0.68 20.84 13.78
N MET A 9 1.74 20.45 13.09
CA MET A 9 1.70 19.50 11.98
C MET A 9 2.98 18.66 11.98
N THR A 10 2.82 17.36 11.78
CA THR A 10 3.93 16.45 11.48
C THR A 10 3.51 15.45 10.40
N PRO A 11 4.32 15.24 9.35
CA PRO A 11 5.48 16.07 9.02
C PRO A 11 5.08 17.53 8.74
N PHE A 12 5.96 18.49 9.03
CA PHE A 12 5.65 19.90 8.79
C PHE A 12 5.53 20.19 7.27
N ALA A 13 4.74 21.18 6.87
CA ALA A 13 4.68 21.67 5.50
C ALA A 13 4.90 23.20 5.51
N PRO A 14 5.87 23.75 4.75
CA PRO A 14 6.80 23.04 3.85
C PRO A 14 7.94 22.34 4.61
N SER A 15 8.24 21.10 4.24
CA SER A 15 9.45 20.38 4.68
C SER A 15 9.96 19.42 3.61
N CYS A 16 11.13 18.82 3.83
CA CYS A 16 11.62 17.71 3.03
C CYS A 16 11.90 16.53 3.96
N GLN A 17 11.17 15.44 3.77
CA GLN A 17 11.29 14.22 4.55
C GLN A 17 11.78 13.07 3.67
N MET A 18 12.39 12.08 4.29
CA MET A 18 12.75 10.83 3.64
C MET A 18 12.06 9.68 4.39
N CYS A 19 11.51 8.73 3.65
CA CYS A 19 11.14 7.43 4.17
C CYS A 19 11.48 6.33 3.16
N TYR A 20 11.27 5.08 3.55
CA TYR A 20 11.43 3.95 2.67
C TYR A 20 10.07 3.38 2.25
N LEU A 21 10.05 2.72 1.09
CA LEU A 21 8.90 1.94 0.63
C LEU A 21 8.42 1.00 1.74
N LEU A 22 7.13 0.89 1.99
CA LEU A 22 6.49 0.10 3.06
C LEU A 22 6.71 0.60 4.47
N ASP A 23 7.39 1.73 4.66
CA ASP A 23 7.34 2.41 5.94
C ASP A 23 5.93 2.96 6.17
N GLU A 24 5.53 2.94 7.44
CA GLU A 24 4.34 3.62 7.90
C GLU A 24 4.69 5.08 8.20
N MET A 25 4.07 5.99 7.46
CA MET A 25 4.21 7.43 7.66
C MET A 25 3.05 7.93 8.53
N HIS A 26 3.42 8.51 9.68
CA HIS A 26 2.49 9.05 10.64
C HIS A 26 2.28 10.54 10.40
N PHE A 27 1.08 10.90 9.95
CA PHE A 27 0.65 12.28 9.80
C PHE A 27 -0.17 12.66 11.03
N ARG A 28 0.22 13.74 11.72
CA ARG A 28 -0.53 14.30 12.86
C ARG A 28 -0.70 15.79 12.66
N LEU A 29 -1.82 16.29 13.14
CA LEU A 29 -2.21 17.68 13.01
C LEU A 29 -2.96 18.12 14.26
N ALA A 30 -2.74 19.35 14.69
CA ALA A 30 -3.53 19.97 15.75
C ALA A 30 -4.18 21.26 15.25
N LEU A 31 -5.48 21.40 15.48
CA LEU A 31 -6.24 22.63 15.23
C LEU A 31 -6.49 23.35 16.53
N LYS A 32 -6.16 24.64 16.59
CA LYS A 32 -6.50 25.51 17.71
C LYS A 32 -7.66 26.42 17.33
N TYR A 33 -8.65 26.52 18.21
CA TYR A 33 -9.87 27.30 17.98
C TYR A 33 -10.43 27.85 19.30
N PRO A 34 -11.32 28.85 19.27
CA PRO A 34 -11.95 29.40 20.47
C PRO A 34 -12.65 28.32 21.30
N ASP A 35 -12.60 28.48 22.62
CA ASP A 35 -13.34 27.65 23.58
C ASP A 35 -14.84 28.02 23.55
N ASP A 36 -15.52 27.62 22.47
CA ASP A 36 -16.95 27.80 22.23
C ASP A 36 -17.70 26.49 22.53
N PRO A 37 -18.73 26.49 23.41
CA PRO A 37 -19.57 25.33 23.67
C PRO A 37 -20.25 24.72 22.44
N LEU A 38 -20.40 25.50 21.36
CA LEU A 38 -21.05 25.07 20.11
C LEU A 38 -20.08 24.50 19.07
N CYS A 39 -18.78 24.42 19.39
CA CYS A 39 -17.77 23.90 18.47
C CYS A 39 -16.94 22.79 19.14
N ASP A 40 -17.05 21.57 18.62
CA ASP A 40 -16.26 20.43 19.05
C ASP A 40 -15.19 20.05 18.01
N GLY A 41 -14.11 19.39 18.46
CA GLY A 41 -13.07 18.89 17.56
C GLY A 41 -13.61 17.94 16.50
N LYS A 42 -14.67 17.20 16.81
CA LYS A 42 -15.33 16.29 15.86
C LYS A 42 -16.12 17.00 14.77
N ASP A 43 -16.32 18.31 14.88
CA ASP A 43 -17.05 19.12 13.89
C ASP A 43 -16.15 19.60 12.75
N PHE A 44 -14.84 19.31 12.81
CA PHE A 44 -13.92 19.58 11.73
C PHE A 44 -13.76 18.38 10.80
N VAL A 45 -13.68 18.66 9.51
CA VAL A 45 -13.18 17.74 8.49
C VAL A 45 -11.73 18.11 8.25
N VAL A 46 -10.82 17.18 8.53
CA VAL A 46 -9.37 17.39 8.44
C VAL A 46 -8.80 16.38 7.47
N GLU A 47 -7.97 16.84 6.54
CA GLU A 47 -7.41 16.00 5.49
C GLU A 47 -5.94 16.32 5.25
N ILE A 48 -5.19 15.28 4.90
CA ILE A 48 -3.94 15.42 4.16
C ILE A 48 -4.33 15.51 2.70
N TRP A 49 -3.82 16.50 1.98
CA TRP A 49 -3.93 16.56 0.53
C TRP A 49 -2.59 16.11 -0.05
N THR A 50 -2.55 15.03 -0.84
CA THR A 50 -1.29 14.44 -1.31
C THR A 50 -1.43 13.68 -2.63
N ASP A 51 -0.32 13.56 -3.37
CA ASP A 51 -0.15 12.68 -4.55
C ASP A 51 0.60 11.38 -4.21
N LEU A 52 0.76 11.09 -2.92
CA LEU A 52 1.47 9.90 -2.43
C LEU A 52 0.76 8.61 -2.82
N TYR A 53 1.53 7.62 -3.27
CA TYR A 53 1.03 6.27 -3.46
C TYR A 53 0.92 5.55 -2.12
N HIS A 54 -0.29 5.11 -1.80
CA HIS A 54 -0.62 4.24 -0.69
C HIS A 54 -1.77 3.32 -1.09
N LYS A 55 -2.19 2.43 -0.18
CA LYS A 55 -3.23 1.42 -0.42
C LYS A 55 -4.49 1.94 -1.14
N GLU A 56 -4.90 3.16 -0.83
CA GLU A 56 -6.13 3.79 -1.32
C GLU A 56 -5.90 4.74 -2.51
N ASN A 57 -4.63 4.98 -2.88
CA ASN A 57 -4.23 5.83 -4.02
C ASN A 57 -3.15 5.13 -4.85
N ASN A 58 -3.55 4.12 -5.62
CA ASN A 58 -2.62 3.36 -6.46
C ASN A 58 -2.33 4.05 -7.80
N GLU A 59 -2.94 5.21 -8.07
CA GLU A 59 -2.75 5.97 -9.30
C GLU A 59 -1.82 7.18 -9.13
N GLY A 60 -1.57 7.62 -7.89
CA GLY A 60 -0.72 8.76 -7.59
C GLY A 60 -1.37 10.11 -7.89
N GLU A 61 -2.70 10.15 -7.90
CA GLU A 61 -3.44 11.39 -8.11
C GLU A 61 -3.54 12.19 -6.81
N TRP A 62 -3.61 13.51 -6.94
CA TRP A 62 -3.87 14.39 -5.80
C TRP A 62 -5.25 14.11 -5.23
N HIS A 63 -5.31 13.72 -3.96
CA HIS A 63 -6.56 13.42 -3.28
C HIS A 63 -6.46 13.74 -1.79
N GLY A 64 -7.62 13.72 -1.13
CA GLY A 64 -7.77 13.99 0.30
C GLY A 64 -7.79 12.69 1.07
N VAL A 65 -6.86 12.54 2.01
CA VAL A 65 -6.82 11.45 2.99
C VAL A 65 -7.43 11.98 4.29
N PRO A 66 -8.59 11.46 4.73
CA PRO A 66 -9.21 11.88 5.98
C PRO A 66 -8.31 11.60 7.19
N MET A 67 -8.19 12.58 8.08
CA MET A 67 -7.51 12.43 9.36
C MET A 67 -8.52 12.20 10.48
N ASN A 68 -8.30 11.14 11.26
CA ASN A 68 -9.19 10.76 12.35
C ASN A 68 -8.99 11.66 13.56
N PHE A 69 -10.08 12.11 14.18
CA PHE A 69 -10.03 12.80 15.46
C PHE A 69 -9.48 11.87 16.57
N ILE A 70 -8.56 12.40 17.37
CA ILE A 70 -7.89 11.69 18.47
C ILE A 70 -8.39 12.21 19.82
N SER A 71 -8.20 13.51 20.08
CA SER A 71 -8.50 14.11 21.39
C SER A 71 -8.67 15.63 21.29
N THR A 72 -9.25 16.23 22.34
CA THR A 72 -9.32 17.68 22.54
C THR A 72 -8.76 18.03 23.91
N GLU A 73 -7.92 19.06 23.96
CA GLU A 73 -7.33 19.59 25.17
C GLU A 73 -7.67 21.08 25.31
N ARG A 74 -7.90 21.53 26.53
CA ARG A 74 -8.07 22.95 26.85
C ARG A 74 -6.71 23.52 27.24
N LEU A 75 -6.26 24.55 26.53
CA LEU A 75 -5.00 25.20 26.86
C LEU A 75 -5.17 26.05 28.12
N VAL A 76 -4.40 25.71 29.17
CA VAL A 76 -4.36 26.46 30.43
C VAL A 76 -3.98 27.92 30.12
N ASP A 77 -4.72 28.87 30.69
CA ASP A 77 -4.56 30.32 30.51
C ASP A 77 -4.97 30.91 29.14
N THR A 78 -5.68 30.14 28.30
CA THR A 78 -6.28 30.68 27.07
C THR A 78 -7.77 30.31 26.95
N LYS A 79 -8.57 31.17 26.31
CA LYS A 79 -9.95 30.84 25.90
C LYS A 79 -9.94 30.01 24.61
N SER A 80 -9.08 29.00 24.53
CA SER A 80 -8.87 28.19 23.33
C SER A 80 -8.80 26.71 23.65
N ARG A 81 -9.24 25.90 22.68
CA ARG A 81 -9.08 24.45 22.65
C ARG A 81 -8.13 24.06 21.54
N VAL A 82 -7.48 22.92 21.71
CA VAL A 82 -6.66 22.26 20.70
C VAL A 82 -7.21 20.86 20.48
N SER A 83 -7.54 20.53 19.23
CA SER A 83 -7.95 19.18 18.85
C SER A 83 -6.89 18.53 17.98
N TYR A 84 -6.59 17.25 18.24
CA TYR A 84 -5.57 16.49 17.55
C TYR A 84 -6.19 15.47 16.60
N TYR A 85 -5.56 15.31 15.44
CA TYR A 85 -5.98 14.42 14.36
C TYR A 85 -4.80 13.60 13.85
N GLY A 86 -5.08 12.42 13.29
CA GLY A 86 -4.05 11.58 12.72
C GLY A 86 -4.51 10.69 11.57
N ALA A 87 -3.59 10.43 10.65
CA ALA A 87 -3.70 9.38 9.64
C ALA A 87 -2.35 8.68 9.50
N ASP A 88 -2.40 7.38 9.24
CA ASP A 88 -1.23 6.53 9.09
C ASP A 88 -1.26 5.90 7.70
N LEU A 89 -0.19 6.09 6.93
CA LEU A 89 -0.14 5.66 5.53
C LEU A 89 1.07 4.76 5.30
N ILE A 90 0.81 3.57 4.77
CA ILE A 90 1.86 2.67 4.27
C ILE A 90 2.20 3.08 2.84
N ILE A 91 3.46 3.43 2.61
CA ILE A 91 3.89 3.98 1.31
C ILE A 91 4.18 2.86 0.32
N THR A 92 3.58 2.91 -0.86
CA THR A 92 3.62 1.78 -1.82
C THR A 92 4.41 2.04 -3.09
N CYS A 93 5.00 3.23 -3.25
CA CYS A 93 5.82 3.58 -4.41
C CYS A 93 7.09 4.36 -4.04
N VAL A 94 8.17 4.12 -4.79
CA VAL A 94 9.41 4.90 -4.73
C VAL A 94 9.23 6.17 -5.58
N GLY A 95 9.70 7.31 -5.09
CA GLY A 95 9.56 8.56 -5.82
C GLY A 95 9.69 9.80 -4.93
N CYS A 96 9.31 10.95 -5.49
CA CYS A 96 9.20 12.21 -4.75
C CYS A 96 7.74 12.65 -4.80
N TYR A 97 7.12 12.73 -3.63
CA TYR A 97 5.71 13.07 -3.48
C TYR A 97 5.57 14.38 -2.72
N SER A 98 4.41 15.00 -2.88
CA SER A 98 4.04 16.24 -2.23
C SER A 98 2.85 16.01 -1.30
N PHE A 99 2.83 16.75 -0.19
CA PHE A 99 1.71 16.74 0.73
C PHE A 99 1.48 18.13 1.33
N THR A 100 0.25 18.40 1.72
CA THR A 100 -0.12 19.55 2.54
C THR A 100 -1.34 19.19 3.38
N TYR A 101 -1.79 20.11 4.23
CA TYR A 101 -2.92 19.88 5.12
C TYR A 101 -4.02 20.89 4.86
N ARG A 102 -5.25 20.44 5.04
CA ARG A 102 -6.42 21.30 4.96
C ARG A 102 -7.46 20.89 5.98
N ALA A 103 -8.22 21.86 6.45
CA ALA A 103 -9.32 21.63 7.36
C ALA A 103 -10.49 22.56 7.03
N ARG A 104 -11.69 22.16 7.43
CA ARG A 104 -12.87 23.01 7.43
C ARG A 104 -13.80 22.60 8.55
N HIS A 105 -14.62 23.52 9.01
CA HIS A 105 -15.77 23.16 9.81
C HIS A 105 -16.82 22.46 8.93
N LYS A 106 -17.56 21.48 9.45
CA LYS A 106 -18.57 20.73 8.65
C LYS A 106 -19.65 21.62 8.02
N THR A 107 -19.94 22.75 8.64
CA THR A 107 -20.93 23.74 8.14
C THR A 107 -20.35 24.68 7.08
N GLU A 108 -19.05 24.62 6.82
CA GLU A 108 -18.37 25.44 5.83
C GLU A 108 -18.10 24.61 4.58
N GLU A 109 -18.24 25.22 3.40
CA GLU A 109 -18.03 24.57 2.11
C GLU A 109 -16.54 24.53 1.72
N GLU A 110 -15.81 25.60 2.02
CA GLU A 110 -14.42 25.78 1.61
C GLU A 110 -13.43 25.28 2.65
N PHE A 111 -12.33 24.70 2.17
CA PHE A 111 -11.20 24.31 3.00
C PHE A 111 -10.27 25.49 3.27
N THR A 112 -9.85 25.63 4.52
CA THR A 112 -8.68 26.42 4.89
C THR A 112 -7.44 25.54 4.77
N TRP A 113 -6.45 26.02 4.04
CA TRP A 113 -5.16 25.35 3.88
C TRP A 113 -4.21 25.73 5.01
N ALA A 114 -3.36 24.79 5.43
CA ALA A 114 -2.37 25.06 6.47
C ALA A 114 -1.34 26.12 6.09
N GLU A 115 -1.00 26.14 4.81
CA GLU A 115 -0.13 27.13 4.18
C GLU A 115 -0.83 27.67 2.92
N TRP A 116 -0.18 28.60 2.21
CA TRP A 116 -0.71 29.05 0.93
C TRP A 116 -0.83 27.91 -0.08
N ILE A 117 -1.84 28.00 -0.94
CA ILE A 117 -2.06 27.04 -2.01
C ILE A 117 -0.77 26.88 -2.83
N GLY A 118 -0.30 25.63 -2.95
CA GLY A 118 0.93 25.28 -3.66
C GLY A 118 2.19 25.23 -2.81
N ILE A 119 2.14 25.62 -1.53
CA ILE A 119 3.23 25.38 -0.57
C ILE A 119 3.03 24.00 0.05
N ASN A 120 3.85 23.05 -0.41
CA ASN A 120 3.76 21.65 -0.02
C ASN A 120 5.02 21.20 0.73
N GLY A 121 4.84 20.25 1.64
CA GLY A 121 5.91 19.36 2.06
C GLY A 121 6.27 18.39 0.93
N ARG A 122 7.51 17.90 0.95
CA ARG A 122 8.04 16.90 0.02
C ARG A 122 8.45 15.65 0.80
N LEU A 123 8.08 14.50 0.27
CA LEU A 123 8.45 13.20 0.79
C LEU A 123 9.24 12.44 -0.29
N GLU A 124 10.53 12.22 -0.04
CA GLU A 124 11.36 11.35 -0.86
C GLU A 124 11.26 9.92 -0.34
N VAL A 125 10.61 9.05 -1.12
CA VAL A 125 10.46 7.64 -0.81
C VAL A 125 11.53 6.87 -1.55
N ARG A 126 12.38 6.19 -0.79
CA ARG A 126 13.47 5.41 -1.34
C ARG A 126 13.19 3.94 -1.26
N ARG A 127 13.84 3.19 -2.13
CA ARG A 127 13.88 1.75 -2.02
C ARG A 127 14.67 1.34 -0.79
N GLN A 128 14.14 0.38 -0.03
CA GLN A 128 14.88 -0.29 1.03
C GLN A 128 16.10 -1.03 0.44
N THR A 129 17.28 -0.82 1.03
CA THR A 129 18.49 -1.61 0.72
C THR A 129 18.57 -2.84 1.63
N ASP A 130 19.33 -3.87 1.21
CA ASP A 130 19.33 -5.23 1.77
C ASP A 130 19.56 -5.33 3.31
N HIS A 131 19.98 -4.26 3.97
CA HIS A 131 20.33 -4.25 5.39
C HIS A 131 19.32 -3.55 6.30
N LEU A 132 18.26 -2.93 5.77
CA LEU A 132 17.47 -1.99 6.56
C LEU A 132 16.08 -2.49 7.00
N THR A 133 15.51 -3.56 6.44
CA THR A 133 14.07 -3.82 6.65
C THR A 133 13.63 -5.24 6.95
N THR A 134 12.65 -5.34 7.84
CA THR A 134 12.00 -6.56 8.33
C THR A 134 11.35 -7.36 7.19
N TYR A 135 10.73 -6.69 6.21
CA TYR A 135 9.97 -7.33 5.13
C TYR A 135 10.82 -8.15 4.16
N ILE A 136 12.14 -7.95 4.10
CA ILE A 136 13.04 -8.72 3.23
C ILE A 136 13.96 -9.60 4.07
N GLN A 137 14.25 -9.23 5.33
CA GLN A 137 15.17 -9.99 6.18
C GLN A 137 14.62 -11.33 6.65
N GLU A 138 13.35 -11.39 7.02
CA GLU A 138 12.74 -12.63 7.52
C GLU A 138 11.93 -13.32 6.44
N PRO A 139 12.00 -14.67 6.31
CA PRO A 139 11.15 -15.41 5.38
C PRO A 139 9.66 -15.17 5.65
N ILE A 140 8.96 -14.50 4.73
CA ILE A 140 7.51 -14.35 4.77
C ILE A 140 6.90 -15.45 3.92
N THR A 141 6.05 -16.28 4.51
CA THR A 141 5.29 -17.32 3.81
C THR A 141 3.86 -17.35 4.32
N ILE A 142 2.93 -16.81 3.54
CA ILE A 142 1.52 -16.75 3.93
C ILE A 142 0.67 -17.55 2.95
N LYS A 143 -0.22 -18.40 3.48
CA LYS A 143 -1.15 -19.18 2.68
C LYS A 143 -2.28 -18.29 2.17
N ILE A 144 -2.47 -18.22 0.85
CA ILE A 144 -3.54 -17.42 0.24
C ILE A 144 -4.76 -18.29 -0.05
N THR A 145 -4.57 -19.41 -0.73
CA THR A 145 -5.65 -20.38 -1.03
C THR A 145 -5.08 -21.80 -1.08
N HIS A 146 -5.94 -22.81 -0.98
CA HIS A 146 -5.67 -24.26 -1.05
C HIS A 146 -4.20 -24.72 -0.84
N ASN A 147 -3.36 -24.67 -1.88
CA ASN A 147 -1.94 -25.02 -1.91
C ASN A 147 -1.02 -23.86 -2.35
N ILE A 148 -1.54 -22.65 -2.51
CA ILE A 148 -0.81 -21.48 -3.03
C ILE A 148 -0.49 -20.49 -1.91
N TYR A 149 0.77 -20.10 -1.86
CA TYR A 149 1.34 -19.21 -0.86
C TYR A 149 1.96 -17.98 -1.53
N ILE A 150 1.93 -16.86 -0.84
CA ILE A 150 2.70 -15.66 -1.17
C ILE A 150 3.98 -15.64 -0.33
N GLY A 151 5.08 -15.18 -0.91
CA GLY A 151 6.31 -14.99 -0.17
C GLY A 151 7.23 -13.89 -0.70
N ASN A 152 8.21 -13.54 0.12
CA ASN A 152 9.27 -12.60 -0.20
C ASN A 152 10.54 -13.32 -0.72
N TYR A 153 11.59 -12.55 -0.98
CA TYR A 153 12.85 -13.10 -1.50
C TYR A 153 13.46 -14.15 -0.56
N SER A 154 13.54 -13.86 0.74
CA SER A 154 14.11 -14.77 1.73
C SER A 154 13.37 -16.10 1.78
N ALA A 155 12.03 -16.06 1.81
CA ALA A 155 11.22 -17.28 1.73
C ALA A 155 11.42 -18.05 0.42
N ALA A 156 11.60 -17.36 -0.69
CA ALA A 156 11.85 -17.98 -1.99
C ALA A 156 13.21 -18.71 -2.04
N THR A 157 14.25 -18.16 -1.40
CA THR A 157 15.56 -18.83 -1.29
C THR A 157 15.51 -20.10 -0.43
N GLU A 158 14.61 -20.13 0.55
CA GLU A 158 14.41 -21.26 1.46
C GLU A 158 13.23 -22.16 1.06
N ALA A 159 12.61 -21.95 -0.10
CA ALA A 159 11.38 -22.65 -0.50
C ALA A 159 11.53 -24.18 -0.43
N HIS A 160 12.68 -24.70 -0.85
CA HIS A 160 13.00 -26.13 -0.83
C HIS A 160 13.13 -26.71 0.59
N LEU A 161 13.56 -25.90 1.58
CA LEU A 161 13.62 -26.31 2.99
C LEU A 161 12.22 -26.38 3.60
N ASN A 162 11.32 -25.54 3.09
CA ASN A 162 9.95 -25.38 3.57
C ASN A 162 8.93 -26.27 2.82
N GLY A 163 9.41 -27.27 2.07
CA GLY A 163 8.59 -28.27 1.41
C GLY A 163 7.74 -27.74 0.24
N PHE A 164 8.21 -26.70 -0.45
CA PHE A 164 7.57 -26.25 -1.68
C PHE A 164 7.95 -27.13 -2.87
N ASP A 165 6.96 -27.54 -3.66
CA ASP A 165 7.16 -28.31 -4.88
C ASP A 165 7.41 -27.41 -6.08
N ALA A 166 6.84 -26.19 -6.06
CA ALA A 166 6.95 -25.23 -7.14
C ALA A 166 7.10 -23.79 -6.62
N LEU A 167 7.84 -22.98 -7.37
CA LEU A 167 8.11 -21.58 -7.08
C LEU A 167 7.97 -20.76 -8.36
N LEU A 168 7.04 -19.81 -8.37
CA LEU A 168 6.94 -18.75 -9.35
C LEU A 168 7.61 -17.49 -8.80
N ASN A 169 8.82 -17.20 -9.27
CA ASN A 169 9.51 -15.97 -8.93
C ASN A 169 9.18 -14.90 -9.97
N VAL A 170 8.46 -13.86 -9.53
CA VAL A 170 8.04 -12.75 -10.39
C VAL A 170 8.92 -11.51 -10.28
N SER A 171 10.01 -11.60 -9.52
CA SER A 171 10.97 -10.51 -9.37
C SER A 171 12.01 -10.52 -10.50
N ASP A 172 12.23 -9.35 -11.10
CA ASP A 172 13.32 -9.08 -12.02
C ASP A 172 14.68 -9.01 -11.30
N ASP A 173 14.68 -8.43 -10.10
CA ASP A 173 15.83 -7.97 -9.33
C ASP A 173 16.19 -8.78 -8.09
N ALA A 174 15.46 -9.86 -7.80
CA ALA A 174 15.72 -10.79 -6.72
C ALA A 174 15.72 -12.23 -7.27
N PRO A 175 16.72 -12.58 -8.10
CA PRO A 175 16.77 -13.89 -8.74
C PRO A 175 16.98 -14.99 -7.70
N VAL A 176 16.18 -16.05 -7.83
CA VAL A 176 16.38 -17.32 -7.13
C VAL A 176 16.94 -18.29 -8.15
N TYR A 177 18.12 -18.84 -7.88
CA TYR A 177 18.81 -19.76 -8.78
C TYR A 177 18.61 -21.20 -8.32
N ALA A 178 18.43 -22.12 -9.27
CA ALA A 178 18.26 -23.55 -8.95
C ALA A 178 19.40 -24.12 -8.09
N LYS A 179 20.63 -23.59 -8.23
CA LYS A 179 21.79 -24.00 -7.41
C LYS A 179 21.66 -23.65 -5.92
N GLN A 180 20.79 -22.71 -5.56
CA GLN A 180 20.52 -22.35 -4.17
C GLN A 180 19.55 -23.33 -3.50
N LEU A 181 18.98 -24.26 -4.27
CA LEU A 181 17.96 -25.19 -3.81
C LEU A 181 18.55 -26.58 -3.61
N SER A 182 18.50 -27.09 -2.38
CA SER A 182 19.04 -28.42 -2.06
C SER A 182 18.11 -29.58 -2.47
N ARG A 183 16.91 -29.28 -2.99
CA ARG A 183 15.93 -30.25 -3.51
C ARG A 183 15.32 -29.75 -4.83
N PRO A 184 14.94 -30.65 -5.75
CA PRO A 184 14.29 -30.24 -6.99
C PRO A 184 12.93 -29.62 -6.69
N ILE A 185 12.76 -28.36 -7.09
CA ILE A 185 11.46 -27.68 -7.15
C ILE A 185 11.25 -27.19 -8.59
N ILE A 186 9.99 -27.13 -9.02
CA ILE A 186 9.63 -26.56 -10.32
C ILE A 186 9.72 -25.03 -10.21
N LEU A 187 10.83 -24.48 -10.68
CA LEU A 187 11.07 -23.04 -10.68
C LEU A 187 10.65 -22.43 -12.01
N LYS A 188 9.74 -21.45 -11.98
CA LYS A 188 9.47 -20.55 -13.09
C LYS A 188 9.86 -19.12 -12.71
N LYS A 189 10.64 -18.47 -13.57
CA LYS A 189 10.91 -17.04 -13.47
C LYS A 189 10.02 -16.30 -14.48
N LEU A 190 9.31 -15.27 -14.02
CA LEU A 190 8.48 -14.40 -14.84
C LEU A 190 8.72 -12.95 -14.40
N PRO A 191 9.75 -12.27 -14.91
CA PRO A 191 10.14 -10.97 -14.38
C PRO A 191 9.05 -9.92 -14.64
N ILE A 192 8.57 -9.30 -13.55
CA ILE A 192 7.64 -8.16 -13.58
C ILE A 192 8.37 -6.96 -12.99
N SER A 193 8.23 -5.80 -13.66
CA SER A 193 8.80 -4.53 -13.21
C SER A 193 8.37 -4.21 -11.78
N PHE A 194 9.27 -3.63 -11.01
CA PHE A 194 9.00 -3.22 -9.63
C PHE A 194 8.35 -1.82 -9.58
N GLY A 195 7.29 -1.68 -8.79
CA GLY A 195 6.65 -0.39 -8.45
C GLY A 195 5.17 -0.36 -8.83
N VAL A 196 4.30 0.16 -7.96
CA VAL A 196 2.85 0.27 -8.23
C VAL A 196 2.52 1.15 -9.41
N ASP A 197 3.36 2.14 -9.67
CA ASP A 197 3.29 3.07 -10.80
C ASP A 197 3.47 2.40 -12.16
N ASN A 198 4.04 1.19 -12.18
CA ASN A 198 4.22 0.43 -13.41
C ASN A 198 2.95 -0.32 -13.79
N VAL A 199 2.54 -0.19 -15.06
CA VAL A 199 1.43 -0.97 -15.60
C VAL A 199 1.86 -2.42 -15.78
N ILE A 200 1.15 -3.33 -15.12
CA ILE A 200 1.43 -4.77 -15.23
C ILE A 200 0.99 -5.30 -16.61
N SER A 201 1.86 -6.09 -17.24
CA SER A 201 1.61 -6.67 -18.56
C SER A 201 0.50 -7.72 -18.52
N GLU A 202 -0.50 -7.58 -19.37
CA GLU A 202 -1.57 -8.58 -19.57
C GLU A 202 -1.01 -9.96 -19.95
N THR A 203 0.04 -10.00 -20.77
CA THR A 203 0.72 -11.25 -21.13
C THR A 203 1.33 -11.93 -19.91
N SER A 204 1.96 -11.15 -19.02
CA SER A 204 2.52 -11.68 -17.77
C SER A 204 1.42 -12.18 -16.83
N LEU A 205 0.29 -11.47 -16.74
CA LEU A 205 -0.87 -11.91 -15.96
C LEU A 205 -1.40 -13.25 -16.47
N LEU A 206 -1.66 -13.37 -17.77
CA LEU A 206 -2.14 -14.61 -18.39
C LEU A 206 -1.17 -15.77 -18.18
N GLU A 207 0.13 -15.54 -18.40
CA GLU A 207 1.17 -16.56 -18.23
C GLU A 207 1.26 -17.05 -16.78
N ALA A 208 1.22 -16.13 -15.82
CA ALA A 208 1.26 -16.45 -14.39
C ALA A 208 0.02 -17.25 -13.97
N VAL A 209 -1.18 -16.80 -14.35
CA VAL A 209 -2.44 -17.48 -14.00
C VAL A 209 -2.50 -18.87 -14.63
N PHE A 210 -2.12 -19.00 -15.91
CA PHE A 210 -2.09 -20.29 -16.58
C PHE A 210 -1.12 -21.26 -15.90
N TRP A 211 0.09 -20.78 -15.57
CA TRP A 211 1.06 -21.61 -14.88
C TRP A 211 0.59 -22.04 -13.49
N LEU A 212 0.01 -21.12 -12.71
CA LEU A 212 -0.52 -21.43 -11.38
C LEU A 212 -1.64 -22.45 -11.44
N ARG A 213 -2.54 -22.33 -12.42
CA ARG A 213 -3.60 -23.31 -12.65
C ARG A 213 -3.02 -24.69 -12.96
N ALA A 214 -2.06 -24.77 -13.90
CA ALA A 214 -1.43 -26.03 -14.26
C ALA A 214 -0.67 -26.67 -13.09
N MET A 215 -0.01 -25.88 -12.25
CA MET A 215 0.72 -26.38 -11.08
C MET A 215 -0.21 -26.78 -9.94
N SER A 216 -1.39 -26.15 -9.81
CA SER A 216 -2.32 -26.40 -8.71
C SER A 216 -2.77 -27.85 -8.63
N ASP A 217 -2.87 -28.54 -9.77
CA ASP A 217 -3.24 -29.97 -9.85
C ASP A 217 -2.04 -30.91 -9.62
N LEU A 218 -0.82 -30.43 -9.82
CA LEU A 218 0.41 -31.24 -9.80
C LEU A 218 1.19 -31.13 -8.50
N CYS A 219 1.06 -30.02 -7.79
CA CYS A 219 1.89 -29.66 -6.65
C CYS A 219 1.07 -29.60 -5.36
N THR A 220 1.66 -30.04 -4.25
CA THR A 220 1.05 -29.93 -2.91
C THR A 220 1.27 -28.56 -2.29
N LYS A 221 2.36 -27.87 -2.67
CA LYS A 221 2.70 -26.55 -2.13
C LYS A 221 3.41 -25.68 -3.18
N ILE A 222 2.79 -24.54 -3.52
CA ILE A 222 3.25 -23.61 -4.56
C ILE A 222 3.49 -22.24 -3.92
N MET A 223 4.63 -21.62 -4.21
CA MET A 223 4.92 -20.25 -3.79
C MET A 223 4.91 -19.30 -4.99
N VAL A 224 4.23 -18.16 -4.85
CA VAL A 224 4.41 -16.98 -5.69
C VAL A 224 5.24 -15.97 -4.91
N ALA A 225 6.44 -15.67 -5.40
CA ALA A 225 7.37 -14.82 -4.69
C ALA A 225 7.80 -13.61 -5.51
N SER A 226 8.02 -12.50 -4.81
CA SER A 226 8.71 -11.33 -5.33
C SER A 226 9.72 -10.85 -4.28
N ARG A 227 10.36 -9.69 -4.47
CA ARG A 227 11.35 -9.21 -3.51
C ARG A 227 10.78 -9.04 -2.09
N ASP A 228 9.66 -8.34 -1.97
CA ASP A 228 9.01 -8.01 -0.70
C ASP A 228 7.76 -8.87 -0.44
N GLY A 229 7.18 -9.48 -1.47
CA GLY A 229 6.00 -10.33 -1.34
C GLY A 229 4.67 -9.57 -1.35
N HIS A 230 4.67 -8.25 -1.61
CA HIS A 230 3.45 -7.44 -1.54
C HIS A 230 2.94 -7.01 -2.91
N GLY A 231 3.77 -6.30 -3.70
CA GLY A 231 3.31 -5.66 -4.93
C GLY A 231 3.09 -6.62 -6.10
N ARG A 232 4.19 -7.19 -6.61
CA ARG A 232 4.21 -8.06 -7.80
C ARG A 232 3.53 -9.40 -7.53
N ALA A 233 3.95 -10.07 -6.45
CA ALA A 233 3.35 -11.33 -6.05
C ALA A 233 1.87 -11.17 -5.69
N GLY A 234 1.51 -10.08 -5.00
CA GLY A 234 0.12 -9.76 -4.68
C GLY A 234 -0.73 -9.56 -5.92
N SER A 235 -0.24 -8.79 -6.91
CA SER A 235 -0.94 -8.57 -8.18
C SER A 235 -1.23 -9.87 -8.92
N ILE A 236 -0.26 -10.80 -8.98
CA ILE A 236 -0.45 -12.12 -9.58
C ILE A 236 -1.48 -12.96 -8.83
N LEU A 237 -1.49 -12.90 -7.49
CA LEU A 237 -2.43 -13.68 -6.70
C LEU A 237 -3.84 -13.11 -6.76
N ILE A 238 -4.01 -11.79 -6.82
CA ILE A 238 -5.30 -11.15 -7.10
C ILE A 238 -5.81 -11.61 -8.47
N ALA A 239 -4.96 -11.56 -9.50
CA ALA A 239 -5.28 -12.04 -10.84
C ALA A 239 -5.72 -13.51 -10.86
N PHE A 240 -5.00 -14.37 -10.14
CA PHE A 240 -5.35 -15.78 -10.03
C PHE A 240 -6.69 -16.00 -9.34
N ILE A 241 -6.94 -15.36 -8.19
CA ILE A 241 -8.21 -15.47 -7.47
C ILE A 241 -9.37 -14.96 -8.33
N PHE A 242 -9.18 -13.83 -9.01
CA PHE A 242 -10.18 -13.24 -9.91
C PHE A 242 -10.50 -14.19 -11.09
N ALA A 243 -9.48 -14.78 -11.70
CA ALA A 243 -9.63 -15.70 -12.83
C ALA A 243 -10.29 -17.03 -12.45
N MET A 244 -9.98 -17.56 -11.27
CA MET A 244 -10.50 -18.85 -10.80
C MET A 244 -11.91 -18.77 -10.20
N ASN A 245 -12.44 -17.56 -9.97
CA ASN A 245 -13.74 -17.34 -9.36
C ASN A 245 -14.56 -16.32 -10.19
N PRO A 246 -15.24 -16.76 -11.26
CA PRO A 246 -15.99 -15.87 -12.17
C PRO A 246 -17.08 -15.03 -11.49
N ASN A 247 -17.50 -15.41 -10.28
CA ASN A 247 -18.52 -14.71 -9.51
C ASN A 247 -17.97 -13.58 -8.63
N LEU A 248 -16.65 -13.48 -8.42
CA LEU A 248 -16.06 -12.50 -7.48
C LEU A 248 -15.65 -11.22 -8.17
N THR A 249 -16.14 -10.05 -7.78
CA THR A 249 -15.67 -8.77 -8.34
C THR A 249 -14.17 -8.57 -8.11
N PHE A 250 -13.57 -7.55 -8.75
CA PHE A 250 -12.16 -7.24 -8.54
C PHE A 250 -11.90 -6.89 -7.09
N GLU A 251 -12.79 -6.11 -6.48
CA GLU A 251 -12.72 -5.67 -5.09
C GLU A 251 -12.79 -6.87 -4.14
N GLU A 252 -13.63 -7.86 -4.44
CA GLU A 252 -13.73 -9.09 -3.64
C GLU A 252 -12.47 -9.96 -3.77
N ALA A 253 -11.91 -10.11 -4.98
CA ALA A 253 -10.67 -10.83 -5.19
C ALA A 253 -9.47 -10.12 -4.51
N TYR A 254 -9.40 -8.79 -4.64
CA TYR A 254 -8.43 -7.95 -3.94
C TYR A 254 -8.54 -8.13 -2.43
N LYS A 255 -9.76 -7.98 -1.88
CA LYS A 255 -10.04 -8.15 -0.46
C LYS A 255 -9.65 -9.54 0.02
N PHE A 256 -9.96 -10.59 -0.75
CA PHE A 256 -9.62 -11.97 -0.39
C PHE A 256 -8.11 -12.14 -0.16
N VAL A 257 -7.27 -11.59 -1.04
CA VAL A 257 -5.82 -11.67 -0.89
C VAL A 257 -5.34 -10.74 0.24
N ASN A 258 -5.82 -9.49 0.24
CA ASN A 258 -5.39 -8.45 1.17
C ASN A 258 -5.71 -8.76 2.64
N ASP A 259 -6.84 -9.42 2.92
CA ASP A 259 -7.22 -9.82 4.28
C ASP A 259 -6.27 -10.89 4.87
N ARG A 260 -5.51 -11.59 4.02
CA ARG A 260 -4.55 -12.63 4.45
C ARG A 260 -3.14 -12.10 4.50
N HIS A 261 -2.78 -11.25 3.55
CA HIS A 261 -1.48 -10.61 3.47
C HIS A 261 -1.66 -9.26 2.80
N PHE A 262 -1.16 -8.19 3.44
CA PHE A 262 -1.24 -6.85 2.87
C PHE A 262 -0.64 -6.84 1.45
N VAL A 263 -1.38 -6.35 0.47
CA VAL A 263 -0.93 -6.24 -0.92
C VAL A 263 -1.32 -4.89 -1.52
N TYR A 264 -0.47 -4.39 -2.41
CA TYR A 264 -0.71 -3.18 -3.18
C TYR A 264 -0.58 -3.52 -4.67
N PRO A 265 -1.67 -3.56 -5.43
CA PRO A 265 -1.61 -3.99 -6.82
C PRO A 265 -0.91 -2.96 -7.71
N HIS A 266 -0.40 -3.42 -8.85
CA HIS A 266 0.10 -2.53 -9.89
C HIS A 266 -1.03 -1.69 -10.50
N LYS A 267 -0.67 -0.51 -10.98
CA LYS A 267 -1.52 0.38 -11.77
C LYS A 267 -2.18 -0.36 -12.92
N GLY A 268 -3.48 -0.11 -13.10
CA GLY A 268 -4.28 -0.71 -14.18
C GLY A 268 -4.56 -2.21 -14.06
N LEU A 269 -4.25 -2.86 -12.91
CA LEU A 269 -4.53 -4.29 -12.73
C LEU A 269 -6.03 -4.61 -12.89
N GLN A 270 -6.92 -3.81 -12.30
CA GLN A 270 -8.37 -4.01 -12.41
C GLN A 270 -8.85 -3.97 -13.86
N ASP A 271 -8.42 -2.96 -14.61
CA ASP A 271 -8.79 -2.78 -16.01
C ASP A 271 -8.25 -3.92 -16.88
N ALA A 272 -7.00 -4.33 -16.64
CA ALA A 272 -6.38 -5.46 -17.32
C ALA A 272 -7.18 -6.75 -17.07
N LEU A 273 -7.53 -7.05 -15.82
CA LEU A 273 -8.28 -8.25 -15.48
C LEU A 273 -9.70 -8.25 -16.05
N THR A 274 -10.36 -7.08 -16.07
CA THR A 274 -11.70 -6.92 -16.64
C THR A 274 -11.69 -7.14 -18.16
N ARG A 275 -10.63 -6.73 -18.86
CA ARG A 275 -10.44 -7.02 -20.29
C ARG A 275 -10.11 -8.49 -20.56
N LEU A 276 -9.24 -9.09 -19.74
CA LEU A 276 -8.75 -10.45 -19.92
C LEU A 276 -9.81 -11.52 -19.60
N TYR A 277 -10.66 -11.27 -18.60
CA TYR A 277 -11.68 -12.20 -18.14
C TYR A 277 -13.05 -11.55 -18.23
N LEU A 278 -13.59 -11.50 -19.44
CA LEU A 278 -14.94 -11.00 -19.70
C LEU A 278 -15.96 -11.76 -18.85
N ARG A 279 -16.87 -11.02 -18.23
CA ARG A 279 -17.94 -11.54 -17.40
C ARG A 279 -19.28 -11.10 -17.99
N GLU A 280 -20.25 -12.00 -17.97
CA GLU A 280 -21.63 -11.74 -18.39
C GLU A 280 -22.45 -11.14 -17.25
#